data_AF-C2EFN2-F1
#
_entry.id   AF-C2EFN2-F1
#
_cell.length_a   1.000
_cell.length_b   1.000
_cell.length_c   1.000
_cell.angle_alpha   90.00
_cell.angle_beta   90.00
_cell.angle_gamma   90.00
#
_symmetry.space_group_name_H-M   'P 1'
#
loop_
_entity.id
_entity.type
_entity.pdbx_description
1 polymer ?
#
loop_
_entity_poly.entity_id
_entity_poly.type
_entity_poly.pdbx_seq_one_letter_code
_entity_poly.pdbx_strand_id
1 'polypeptide(L)'
;MLQKAKKLRIYLCKLQNELNNNLKEAVKMAKEVKKSVLYIYGTKEDGDTRRRSYHNLVNNVGTEKLSAFGKIIGELSGEETQDIEIVETSMVKD
;
A
#
# COMPACT_ATOMS: atom_id res chain seq x y z
N MET A 1 19.48 43.48 -25.13
CA MET A 1 19.84 42.05 -24.89
C MET A 1 19.76 41.64 -23.41
N LEU A 2 20.15 42.49 -22.45
CA LEU A 2 20.15 42.18 -21.00
C LEU A 2 18.80 41.73 -20.40
N GLN A 3 17.68 42.28 -20.88
CA GLN A 3 16.34 42.01 -20.32
C GLN A 3 15.80 40.61 -20.66
N LYS A 4 16.13 40.08 -21.86
CA LYS A 4 15.78 38.71 -22.27
C LYS A 4 16.54 37.67 -21.44
N ALA A 5 17.81 37.93 -21.12
CA ALA A 5 18.62 37.05 -20.26
C ALA A 5 18.08 36.97 -18.82
N LYS A 6 17.61 38.08 -18.25
CA LYS A 6 16.95 38.09 -16.92
C LYS A 6 15.66 37.26 -16.92
N LYS A 7 14.80 37.40 -17.94
CA LYS A 7 13.57 36.60 -18.06
C LYS A 7 13.86 35.11 -18.20
N LEU A 8 14.83 34.74 -19.02
CA LEU A 8 15.26 33.35 -19.19
C LEU A 8 15.77 32.75 -17.87
N ARG A 9 16.57 33.49 -17.12
CA ARG A 9 17.07 33.05 -15.80
C ARG A 9 15.94 32.78 -14.80
N ILE A 10 14.95 33.67 -14.73
CA ILE A 10 13.78 33.48 -13.85
C ILE A 10 12.99 32.23 -14.26
N TYR A 11 12.79 32.02 -15.55
CA TYR A 11 12.08 30.86 -16.07
C TYR A 11 12.80 29.54 -15.73
N LEU A 12 14.11 29.49 -15.94
CA LEU A 12 14.93 28.32 -15.58
C LEU A 12 14.88 28.04 -14.07
N CYS A 13 14.92 29.07 -13.22
CA CYS A 13 14.76 28.87 -11.77
C CYS A 13 13.39 28.28 -11.40
N LYS A 14 12.31 28.67 -12.08
CA LYS A 14 10.97 28.09 -11.85
C LYS A 14 10.92 26.62 -12.22
N LEU A 15 11.43 26.26 -13.41
CA LEU A 15 11.49 24.87 -13.86
C LEU A 15 12.32 24.01 -12.91
N GLN A 16 13.44 24.52 -12.41
CA GLN A 16 14.28 23.78 -11.47
C GLN A 16 13.58 23.57 -10.12
N ASN A 17 12.80 24.55 -9.66
CA ASN A 17 11.99 24.39 -8.44
C ASN A 17 10.86 23.36 -8.64
N GLU A 18 10.17 23.40 -9.77
CA GLU A 18 9.14 22.41 -10.11
C GLU A 18 9.74 20.99 -10.17
N LEU A 19 10.89 20.83 -10.82
CA LEU A 19 11.58 19.55 -10.90
C LEU A 19 11.97 19.04 -9.50
N ASN A 20 12.52 19.91 -8.65
CA ASN A 20 12.89 19.56 -7.28
C ASN A 20 11.68 19.15 -6.43
N ASN A 21 10.53 19.80 -6.62
CA ASN A 21 9.30 19.43 -5.90
C ASN A 21 8.78 18.07 -6.36
N ASN A 22 8.74 17.83 -7.67
CA ASN A 22 8.34 16.54 -8.22
C ASN A 22 9.26 15.41 -7.75
N LEU A 23 10.57 15.66 -7.68
CA LEU A 23 11.54 14.69 -7.17
C LEU A 23 11.30 14.37 -5.69
N LYS A 24 10.98 15.38 -4.87
CA LYS A 24 10.64 15.18 -3.45
C LYS A 24 9.41 14.31 -3.28
N GLU A 25 8.35 14.56 -4.04
CA GLU A 25 7.13 13.73 -3.98
C GLU A 25 7.40 12.30 -4.45
N ALA A 26 8.18 12.11 -5.52
CA ALA A 26 8.56 10.78 -5.99
C ALA A 26 9.37 9.99 -4.94
N VAL A 27 10.33 10.64 -4.28
CA VAL A 27 11.11 10.03 -3.19
C VAL A 27 10.23 9.70 -1.99
N LYS A 28 9.27 10.56 -1.65
CA LYS A 28 8.30 10.33 -0.57
C LYS A 28 7.42 9.11 -0.87
N MET A 29 6.90 8.99 -2.09
CA MET A 29 6.14 7.81 -2.52
C MET A 29 7.01 6.54 -2.49
N ALA A 30 8.28 6.62 -2.90
CA ALA A 30 9.19 5.48 -2.84
C ALA A 30 9.53 5.03 -1.41
N LYS A 31 9.48 5.96 -0.45
CA LYS A 31 9.64 5.70 1.00
C LYS A 31 8.35 5.23 1.67
N GLU A 32 7.21 5.29 0.98
CA GLU A 32 5.94 4.83 1.51
C GLU A 32 5.94 3.31 1.60
N VAL A 33 6.03 2.82 2.84
CA VAL A 33 5.86 1.40 3.14
C VAL A 33 4.38 1.18 3.38
N LYS A 34 3.72 0.54 2.41
CA LYS A 34 2.44 -0.09 2.67
C LYS A 34 2.67 -1.31 3.57
N LYS A 35 1.70 -1.65 4.40
CA LYS A 35 1.65 -2.89 5.16
C LYS A 35 0.21 -3.34 5.07
N SER A 36 0.00 -4.51 4.49
CA SER A 36 -1.31 -5.15 4.49
C SER A 36 -1.35 -6.24 5.57
N VAL A 37 -2.51 -6.31 6.22
CA VAL A 37 -2.89 -7.39 7.13
C VAL A 37 -4.12 -8.07 6.56
N LEU A 38 -4.09 -9.39 6.49
CA LEU A 38 -5.21 -10.22 6.09
C LEU A 38 -5.79 -10.88 7.33
N TYR A 39 -7.06 -10.62 7.58
CA TYR A 39 -7.85 -11.32 8.58
C TYR A 39 -8.76 -12.32 7.91
N ILE A 40 -8.75 -13.55 8.41
CA ILE A 40 -9.65 -14.61 7.98
C ILE A 40 -10.50 -14.98 9.18
N TYR A 41 -11.82 -14.88 9.02
CA TYR A 41 -12.80 -15.23 10.04
C TYR A 41 -13.43 -16.56 9.64
N GLY A 42 -13.35 -17.53 10.53
CA GLY A 42 -13.98 -18.83 10.34
C GLY A 42 -14.76 -19.29 11.56
N THR A 43 -15.58 -20.31 11.37
CA THR A 43 -16.31 -20.99 12.44
C THR A 43 -15.72 -22.37 12.66
N LYS A 44 -15.44 -22.69 13.92
CA LYS A 44 -15.05 -24.02 14.33
C LYS A 44 -16.26 -24.96 14.39
N GLU A 45 -15.98 -26.26 14.46
CA GLU A 45 -17.03 -27.28 14.64
C GLU A 45 -17.87 -27.09 15.91
N ASP A 46 -17.30 -26.47 16.96
CA ASP A 46 -18.00 -26.15 18.22
C ASP A 46 -18.89 -24.89 18.13
N GLY A 47 -18.91 -24.21 16.98
CA GLY A 47 -19.68 -22.98 16.76
C GLY A 47 -18.94 -21.70 17.13
N ASP A 48 -17.75 -21.76 17.72
CA ASP A 48 -16.97 -20.57 18.06
C ASP A 48 -16.36 -19.92 16.83
N THR A 49 -16.37 -18.58 16.80
CA THR A 49 -15.65 -17.81 15.78
C THR A 49 -14.15 -17.77 16.06
N ARG A 50 -13.35 -18.03 15.04
CA ARG A 50 -11.89 -17.88 15.08
C ARG A 50 -11.43 -16.84 14.08
N ARG A 51 -10.54 -15.95 14.53
CA ARG A 51 -9.83 -14.99 13.67
C ARG A 51 -8.38 -15.39 13.50
N ARG A 52 -7.91 -15.49 12.26
CA ARG A 52 -6.49 -15.68 11.90
C ARG A 52 -5.96 -14.41 11.25
N SER A 53 -4.74 -14.02 11.62
CA SER A 53 -4.13 -12.75 11.18
C SER A 53 -2.80 -13.03 10.47
N TYR A 54 -2.67 -12.54 9.25
CA TYR A 54 -1.44 -12.61 8.45
C TYR A 54 -0.90 -11.22 8.20
N HIS A 55 0.29 -10.94 8.72
CA HIS A 55 0.93 -9.63 8.66
C HIS A 55 2.01 -9.55 7.58
N ASN A 56 2.35 -8.32 7.16
CA ASN A 56 3.44 -8.03 6.21
C ASN A 56 3.26 -8.74 4.87
N LEU A 57 2.03 -8.77 4.36
CA LEU A 57 1.78 -9.24 3.01
C LEU A 57 2.50 -8.34 2.00
N VAL A 58 2.87 -8.92 0.85
CA VAL A 58 3.65 -8.22 -0.18
C VAL A 58 2.90 -6.98 -0.69
N ASN A 59 3.56 -5.82 -0.64
CA ASN A 59 2.98 -4.49 -0.87
C ASN A 59 2.46 -4.19 -2.29
N ASN A 60 2.56 -5.13 -3.21
CA ASN A 60 2.16 -4.97 -4.61
C ASN A 60 1.23 -6.10 -5.09
N VAL A 61 0.54 -6.77 -4.17
CA VAL A 61 -0.44 -7.81 -4.50
C VAL A 61 -1.83 -7.20 -4.46
N GLY A 62 -2.55 -7.31 -5.57
CA GLY A 62 -3.94 -6.83 -5.65
C GLY A 62 -4.85 -7.53 -4.64
N THR A 63 -5.86 -6.81 -4.16
CA THR A 63 -6.83 -7.28 -3.17
C THR A 63 -7.51 -8.59 -3.56
N GLU A 64 -7.79 -8.80 -4.84
CA GLU A 64 -8.36 -10.05 -5.37
C GLU A 64 -7.47 -11.27 -5.08
N LYS A 65 -6.14 -11.13 -5.27
CA LYS A 65 -5.18 -12.22 -5.02
C LYS A 65 -5.03 -12.49 -3.53
N LEU A 66 -5.08 -11.45 -2.70
CA LEU A 66 -5.06 -11.59 -1.24
C LEU A 66 -6.34 -12.26 -0.72
N SER A 67 -7.50 -11.91 -1.30
CA SER A 67 -8.78 -12.55 -0.98
C SER A 67 -8.78 -14.02 -1.41
N ALA A 68 -8.31 -14.34 -2.61
CA ALA A 68 -8.17 -15.73 -3.08
C ALA A 68 -7.24 -16.55 -2.17
N PHE A 69 -6.10 -15.97 -1.76
CA PHE A 69 -5.22 -16.59 -0.78
C PHE A 69 -5.93 -16.83 0.56
N GLY A 70 -6.71 -15.86 1.05
CA GLY A 70 -7.51 -16.02 2.26
C GLY A 70 -8.51 -17.18 2.18
N LYS A 71 -9.19 -17.35 1.04
CA LYS A 71 -10.12 -18.47 0.82
C LYS A 71 -9.41 -19.82 0.87
N ILE A 72 -8.27 -19.94 0.18
CA ILE A 72 -7.46 -21.16 0.17
C ILE A 72 -7.01 -21.53 1.59
N ILE A 73 -6.52 -20.55 2.36
CA ILE A 73 -6.10 -20.78 3.74
C ILE A 73 -7.27 -21.20 4.63
N GLY A 74 -8.43 -20.58 4.42
CA GLY A 74 -9.68 -20.95 5.06
C GLY A 74 -10.05 -22.41 4.82
N GLU A 75 -10.13 -22.82 3.55
CA GLU A 75 -10.40 -24.20 3.15
C GLU A 75 -9.39 -25.20 3.74
N LEU A 76 -8.09 -24.89 3.67
CA LEU A 76 -7.03 -25.74 4.22
C LEU A 76 -7.08 -25.85 5.75
N SER A 77 -7.71 -24.90 6.43
CA SER A 77 -7.84 -24.93 7.89
C SER A 77 -8.97 -25.84 8.38
N GLY A 78 -9.83 -26.33 7.48
CA GLY A 78 -11.00 -27.15 7.81
C GLY A 78 -12.13 -26.37 8.51
N GLU A 79 -11.98 -25.05 8.65
CA GLU A 79 -12.97 -24.14 9.24
C GLU A 79 -13.81 -23.51 8.11
N GLU A 80 -15.13 -23.40 8.30
CA GLU A 80 -15.98 -22.68 7.34
C GLU A 80 -15.59 -21.20 7.35
N THR A 81 -15.15 -20.68 6.20
CA THR A 81 -14.72 -19.29 6.09
C THR A 81 -15.92 -18.38 5.90
N GLN A 82 -16.17 -17.53 6.88
CA GLN A 82 -17.29 -16.59 6.86
C GLN A 82 -16.92 -15.29 6.14
N ASP A 83 -15.74 -14.74 6.45
CA ASP A 83 -15.33 -13.45 5.95
C ASP A 83 -13.81 -13.33 5.83
N ILE A 84 -13.38 -12.44 4.92
CA ILE A 84 -11.98 -12.12 4.67
C ILE A 84 -11.84 -10.61 4.57
N GLU A 85 -11.11 -10.04 5.54
CA GLU A 85 -10.86 -8.61 5.63
C GLU A 85 -9.40 -8.31 5.30
N ILE A 86 -9.17 -7.32 4.44
CA ILE A 86 -7.83 -6.83 4.09
C ILE A 86 -7.71 -5.41 4.60
N VAL A 87 -6.80 -5.20 5.56
CA VAL A 87 -6.50 -3.87 6.10
C VAL A 87 -5.15 -3.40 5.58
N GLU A 88 -5.15 -2.32 4.80
CA GLU A 88 -3.94 -1.65 4.35
C GLU A 88 -3.60 -0.46 5.24
N THR A 89 -2.35 -0.39 5.68
CA THR A 89 -1.80 0.77 6.40
C THR A 89 -0.59 1.28 5.64
N SER A 90 -0.51 2.59 5.39
CA SER A 90 0.68 3.21 4.82
C SER A 90 1.46 3.98 5.89
N MET A 91 2.77 3.83 5.86
CA MET A 91 3.70 4.60 6.70
C MET A 91 4.80 5.16 5.81
N VAL A 92 5.11 6.45 5.95
CA VAL A 92 6.31 7.02 5.33
C VAL A 92 7.50 6.65 6.20
N LYS A 93 8.50 5.95 5.65
CA LYS A 93 9.78 5.75 6.36
C LYS A 93 10.57 7.06 6.33
N ASP A 94 10.94 7.57 7.49
CA ASP A 94 11.81 8.75 7.65
C ASP A 94 13.18 8.54 7.00
#